data_AF-A0A2D5XR24-F1
#
_entry.id   AF-A0A2D5XR24-F1
#
_cell.length_a   1.000
_cell.length_b   1.000
_cell.length_c   1.000
_cell.angle_alpha   90.00
_cell.angle_beta   90.00
_cell.angle_gamma   90.00
#
_symmetry.space_group_name_H-M   'P 1'
#
loop_
_entity.id
_entity.type
_entity.pdbx_description
1 polymer ?
#
loop_
_entity_poly.entity_id
_entity_poly.type
_entity_poly.pdbx_seq_one_letter_code
_entity_poly.pdbx_strand_id
1 'polypeptide(L)'
;MSDITTEFRRWFEALDRSGGKDRCYLCRRAPAEVKNFFGFDEDGQATEAATFGLEDVTLEKSDVLSYRSLRPICAVCQLNLEGIMALGEGAVLLEVLREMREERDRLWP
;
A
#
# COMPACT_ATOMS: atom_id res chain seq x y z
N MET A 1 -21.12 13.80 6.76
CA MET A 1 -20.99 12.38 7.14
C MET A 1 -21.11 11.57 5.86
N SER A 2 -20.05 10.87 5.44
CA SER A 2 -20.18 9.94 4.32
C SER A 2 -21.08 8.80 4.78
N ASP A 3 -22.14 8.56 4.03
CA ASP A 3 -23.05 7.45 4.30
C ASP A 3 -22.25 6.15 4.17
N ILE A 4 -22.36 5.25 5.15
CA ILE A 4 -21.63 3.96 5.22
C ILE A 4 -21.72 3.22 3.87
N THR A 5 -22.86 3.32 3.20
CA THR A 5 -23.13 2.74 1.87
C THR A 5 -22.19 3.23 0.77
N THR A 6 -21.68 4.46 0.87
CA THR A 6 -20.75 5.04 -0.12
C THR A 6 -19.34 4.49 0.05
N GLU A 7 -18.88 4.32 1.29
CA GLU A 7 -17.56 3.75 1.58
C GLU A 7 -17.52 2.26 1.21
N PHE A 8 -18.56 1.50 1.56
CA PHE A 8 -18.70 0.11 1.12
C PHE A 8 -18.73 -0.01 -0.40
N ARG A 9 -19.46 0.86 -1.11
CA ARG A 9 -19.51 0.82 -2.58
C ARG A 9 -18.14 1.07 -3.21
N ARG A 10 -17.39 2.07 -2.73
CA ARG A 10 -16.03 2.35 -3.21
C ARG A 10 -15.08 1.18 -2.98
N TRP A 11 -15.21 0.51 -1.84
CA TRP A 11 -14.44 -0.69 -1.53
C TRP A 11 -14.73 -1.83 -2.51
N PHE A 12 -16.01 -2.14 -2.76
CA PHE A 12 -16.40 -3.16 -3.73
C PHE A 12 -15.97 -2.82 -5.15
N GLU A 13 -16.12 -1.57 -5.59
CA GLU A 13 -15.64 -1.13 -6.91
C GLU A 13 -14.12 -1.31 -7.05
N ALA A 14 -13.35 -1.07 -6.00
CA ALA A 14 -11.91 -1.26 -6.00
C ALA A 14 -11.52 -2.74 -6.04
N LEU A 15 -12.27 -3.61 -5.37
CA LEU A 15 -12.13 -5.06 -5.44
C LEU A 15 -12.48 -5.64 -6.81
N ASP A 16 -13.54 -5.13 -7.44
CA ASP A 16 -13.89 -5.52 -8.81
C ASP A 16 -12.75 -5.16 -9.77
N ARG A 17 -12.16 -3.96 -9.63
CA ARG A 17 -10.96 -3.54 -10.40
C ARG A 17 -9.73 -4.39 -10.10
N SER A 18 -9.67 -5.10 -8.98
CA SER A 18 -8.56 -6.00 -8.64
C SER A 18 -8.87 -7.48 -8.96
N GLY A 19 -10.06 -7.78 -9.49
CA GLY A 19 -10.50 -9.13 -9.83
C GLY A 19 -10.78 -9.99 -8.59
N GLY A 20 -11.29 -9.37 -7.52
CA GLY A 20 -11.57 -10.03 -6.25
C GLY A 20 -10.32 -10.44 -5.46
N LYS A 21 -9.13 -10.01 -5.90
CA LYS A 21 -7.86 -10.25 -5.22
C LYS A 21 -7.30 -8.92 -4.74
N ASP A 22 -7.46 -8.69 -3.46
CA ASP A 22 -7.03 -7.44 -2.86
C ASP A 22 -5.50 -7.36 -2.76
N ARG A 23 -4.91 -6.49 -3.57
CA ARG A 23 -3.46 -6.32 -3.68
C ARG A 23 -3.13 -4.87 -3.94
N CYS A 24 -2.07 -4.37 -3.31
CA CYS A 24 -1.51 -3.08 -3.63
C CYS A 24 -1.25 -2.98 -5.14
N TYR A 25 -1.68 -1.88 -5.76
CA TYR A 25 -1.51 -1.65 -7.18
C TYR A 25 -0.03 -1.55 -7.56
N LEU A 26 0.78 -0.93 -6.70
CA LEU A 26 2.20 -0.67 -6.95
C LEU A 26 3.07 -1.89 -6.65
N CYS A 27 3.05 -2.41 -5.41
CA CYS A 27 3.96 -3.48 -4.99
C CYS A 27 3.34 -4.88 -5.02
N ARG A 28 2.06 -5.03 -5.38
CA ARG A 28 1.33 -6.31 -5.50
C ARG A 28 1.20 -7.15 -4.23
N ARG A 29 1.72 -6.68 -3.09
CA ARG A 29 1.51 -7.29 -1.76
C ARG A 29 0.02 -7.31 -1.40
N ALA A 30 -0.43 -8.42 -0.83
CA ALA A 30 -1.72 -8.60 -0.18
C ALA A 30 -1.72 -7.92 1.20
N PRO A 31 -2.91 -7.61 1.78
CA PRO A 31 -3.01 -7.01 3.11
C PRO A 31 -2.17 -7.72 4.19
N ALA A 32 -2.21 -9.06 4.23
CA ALA A 32 -1.45 -9.86 5.19
C ALA A 32 0.07 -9.66 5.04
N GLU A 33 0.58 -9.60 3.81
CA GLU A 33 2.00 -9.34 3.55
C GLU A 33 2.43 -7.93 4.02
N VAL A 34 1.49 -6.96 4.01
CA VAL A 34 1.74 -5.60 4.51
C VAL A 34 1.67 -5.54 6.02
N LYS A 35 0.73 -6.25 6.67
CA LYS A 35 0.69 -6.37 8.13
C LYS A 35 1.98 -6.99 8.67
N ASN A 36 2.41 -8.09 8.05
CA ASN A 36 3.68 -8.74 8.39
C ASN A 36 4.88 -7.78 8.26
N PHE A 37 4.88 -6.91 7.24
CA PHE A 37 5.94 -5.89 7.08
C PHE A 37 6.04 -4.92 8.27
N PHE A 38 4.92 -4.62 8.94
CA PHE A 38 4.88 -3.77 10.12
C PHE A 38 5.02 -4.54 11.45
N GLY A 39 5.33 -5.84 11.41
CA GLY A 39 5.46 -6.66 12.61
C GLY A 39 4.12 -7.07 13.23
N PHE A 40 3.07 -7.20 12.41
CA PHE A 40 1.75 -7.72 12.80
C PHE A 40 1.48 -9.06 12.12
N ASP A 41 0.74 -9.95 12.77
CA ASP A 41 0.24 -11.18 12.14
C ASP A 41 -0.99 -10.94 11.22
N GLU A 42 -1.53 -12.02 10.65
CA GLU A 42 -2.66 -11.95 9.72
C GLU A 42 -3.95 -11.39 10.36
N ASP A 43 -4.13 -11.65 11.65
CA ASP A 43 -5.25 -11.17 12.46
C ASP A 43 -5.04 -9.72 12.91
N GLY A 44 -3.83 -9.17 12.73
CA GLY A 44 -3.49 -7.80 13.08
C GLY A 44 -3.00 -7.63 14.51
N GLN A 45 -2.58 -8.72 15.16
CA GLN A 45 -1.93 -8.68 16.48
C GLN A 45 -0.46 -8.33 16.32
N ALA A 46 0.03 -7.48 17.21
CA ALA A 46 1.43 -7.09 17.25
C ALA A 46 2.30 -8.28 17.68
N THR A 47 3.23 -8.70 16.82
CA THR A 47 4.22 -9.74 17.13
C THR A 47 5.62 -9.16 17.25
N GLU A 48 5.98 -8.21 16.37
CA GLU A 48 7.26 -7.51 16.34
C GLU A 48 7.11 -5.98 16.23
N ALA A 49 5.88 -5.47 16.30
CA ALA A 49 5.51 -4.07 16.10
C ALA A 49 6.26 -3.08 17.02
N ALA A 50 6.68 -3.51 18.22
CA ALA A 50 7.51 -2.73 19.14
C ALA A 50 8.85 -2.29 18.54
N THR A 51 9.43 -3.09 17.63
CA THR A 51 10.67 -2.76 16.91
C THR A 51 10.49 -1.54 16.00
N PHE A 52 9.24 -1.24 15.63
CA PHE A 52 8.84 -0.14 14.77
C PHE A 52 8.10 0.97 15.53
N GLY A 53 8.00 0.88 16.86
CA GLY A 53 7.27 1.84 17.70
C GLY A 53 5.75 1.80 17.53
N LEU A 54 5.20 0.61 17.22
CA LEU A 54 3.77 0.39 16.91
C LEU A 54 3.11 -0.62 17.88
N GLU A 55 3.69 -0.83 19.06
CA GLU A 55 3.28 -1.85 20.04
C GLU A 55 1.83 -1.76 20.53
N ASP A 56 1.25 -0.55 20.56
CA ASP A 56 -0.11 -0.30 21.05
C ASP A 56 -1.16 -0.21 19.91
N VAL A 57 -0.75 -0.46 18.67
CA VAL A 57 -1.64 -0.37 17.49
C VAL A 57 -2.29 -1.73 17.23
N THR A 58 -3.57 -1.76 16.90
CA THR A 58 -4.24 -2.97 16.36
C THR A 58 -4.75 -2.63 14.97
N LEU A 59 -4.44 -3.46 13.96
CA LEU A 59 -4.78 -3.20 12.55
C LEU A 59 -5.86 -4.16 12.03
N GLU A 60 -7.01 -3.62 11.63
CA GLU A 60 -8.02 -4.38 10.89
C GLU A 60 -7.55 -4.71 9.47
N LYS A 61 -8.26 -5.62 8.78
CA LYS A 61 -7.89 -6.06 7.42
C LYS A 61 -7.87 -4.91 6.40
N SER A 62 -8.75 -3.93 6.55
CA SER A 62 -8.83 -2.74 5.69
C SER A 62 -7.80 -1.67 6.00
N ASP A 63 -7.18 -1.69 7.18
CA ASP A 63 -6.41 -0.55 7.69
C ASP A 63 -5.06 -0.37 6.98
N VAL A 64 -4.61 -1.41 6.29
CA VAL A 64 -3.32 -1.42 5.59
C VAL A 64 -3.41 -1.10 4.10
N LEU A 65 -4.62 -1.09 3.52
CA LEU A 65 -4.87 -0.73 2.13
C LEU A 65 -5.87 0.43 2.01
N SER A 66 -5.48 1.46 1.27
CA SER A 66 -6.39 2.53 0.86
C SER A 66 -7.13 2.16 -0.42
N TYR A 67 -8.46 2.10 -0.34
CA TYR A 67 -9.37 1.92 -1.49
C TYR A 67 -9.99 3.24 -1.97
N ARG A 68 -9.53 4.37 -1.44
CA ARG A 68 -10.03 5.70 -1.81
C ARG A 68 -9.44 6.21 -3.12
N SER A 69 -8.34 5.62 -3.60
CA SER A 69 -7.68 5.92 -4.85
C SER A 69 -8.26 5.15 -6.04
N LEU A 70 -7.82 5.51 -7.27
CA LEU A 70 -8.21 4.82 -8.50
C LEU A 70 -7.93 3.32 -8.46
N ARG A 71 -6.88 2.88 -7.75
CA ARG A 71 -6.57 1.47 -7.46
C ARG A 71 -6.13 1.34 -6.00
N PRO A 72 -6.26 0.17 -5.35
CA PRO A 72 -5.83 -0.01 -3.97
C PRO A 72 -4.33 0.28 -3.78
N ILE A 73 -3.95 1.03 -2.75
CA ILE A 73 -2.54 1.34 -2.42
C ILE A 73 -2.29 0.97 -0.96
N CYS A 74 -1.19 0.25 -0.68
CA CYS A 74 -0.85 -0.08 0.70
C CYS A 74 -0.18 1.08 1.43
N ALA A 75 -0.31 1.07 2.76
CA ALA A 75 0.31 2.05 3.65
C ALA A 75 1.83 2.19 3.42
N VAL A 76 2.55 1.09 3.18
CA VAL A 76 4.00 1.14 2.87
C VAL A 76 4.29 1.93 1.60
N CYS A 77 3.56 1.69 0.51
CA CYS A 77 3.76 2.42 -0.73
C CYS A 77 3.36 3.90 -0.60
N GLN A 78 2.31 4.19 0.17
CA GLN A 78 1.88 5.55 0.46
C GLN A 78 2.96 6.32 1.24
N LEU A 79 3.48 5.74 2.33
CA LEU A 79 4.53 6.34 3.15
C LEU A 79 5.83 6.57 2.36
N ASN A 80 6.21 5.62 1.50
CA ASN A 80 7.37 5.80 0.63
C ASN A 80 7.20 6.97 -0.33
N LEU A 81 6.03 7.11 -0.96
CA LEU A 81 5.75 8.23 -1.83
C LEU A 81 5.79 9.56 -1.07
N GLU A 82 5.18 9.62 0.12
CA GLU A 82 5.21 10.81 0.97
C GLU A 82 6.64 11.19 1.37
N GLY A 83 7.47 10.21 1.75
CA GLY A 83 8.88 10.42 2.06
C GLY A 83 9.67 10.99 0.88
N ILE A 84 9.54 10.41 -0.31
CA ILE A 84 10.19 10.91 -1.53
C ILE A 84 9.79 12.37 -1.81
N MET A 85 8.50 12.68 -1.68
CA MET A 85 8.01 14.04 -1.94
C MET A 85 8.47 15.03 -0.86
N ALA A 86 8.50 14.62 0.41
CA ALA A 86 9.01 15.44 1.50
C ALA A 86 10.50 15.78 1.35
N LEU A 87 11.28 14.88 0.74
CA LEU A 87 12.69 15.08 0.41
C LEU A 87 12.92 15.91 -0.87
N GLY A 88 11.86 16.28 -1.59
CA GLY A 88 11.97 17.02 -2.86
C GLY A 88 12.45 16.17 -4.04
N GLU A 89 12.41 14.85 -3.93
CA GLU A 89 12.96 13.91 -4.91
C GLU A 89 11.96 13.51 -6.01
N GLY A 90 10.86 14.25 -6.16
CA GLY A 90 9.82 13.93 -7.15
C GLY A 90 10.34 13.87 -8.60
N ALA A 91 11.31 14.71 -8.97
CA ALA A 91 11.94 14.66 -10.29
C ALA A 91 12.76 13.38 -10.49
N VAL A 92 13.47 12.92 -9.45
CA VAL A 92 14.23 11.67 -9.47
C VAL A 92 13.28 10.48 -9.60
N LEU A 93 12.16 10.47 -8.87
CA LEU A 93 11.14 9.43 -9.00
C LEU A 93 10.62 9.31 -10.44
N LEU A 94 10.32 10.44 -11.11
CA LEU A 94 9.86 10.42 -12.50
C LEU A 94 10.92 9.83 -13.45
N GLU A 95 12.19 10.15 -13.22
CA GLU A 95 13.29 9.61 -14.02
C GLU A 95 13.47 8.10 -13.79
N VAL A 96 13.40 7.64 -12.54
CA VAL A 96 13.43 6.20 -12.21
C VAL A 96 12.27 5.47 -12.89
N LEU A 97 11.05 6.03 -12.87
CA LEU A 97 9.91 5.43 -13.57
C LEU A 97 10.10 5.37 -15.09
N ARG A 98 10.79 6.36 -15.67
CA ARG A 98 11.16 6.35 -17.09
C ARG A 98 12.16 5.22 -17.37
N GLU A 99 13.24 5.13 -16.60
CA GLU A 99 14.25 4.06 -16.75
C GLU A 99 13.63 2.67 -16.61
N MET A 100 12.76 2.47 -15.61
CA MET A 100 12.05 1.20 -15.41
C MET A 100 11.21 0.79 -16.63
N ARG A 101 10.64 1.77 -17.36
CA ARG A 101 9.82 1.53 -18.54
C ARG A 101 10.66 1.29 -19.80
N GLU A 102 11.75 2.04 -19.96
CA GLU A 102 12.50 2.13 -21.22
C GLU A 102 13.75 1.26 -21.25
N GLU A 103 14.30 0.93 -20.08
CA GLU A 103 15.62 0.32 -19.93
C GLU A 103 15.55 -1.01 -19.16
N ARG A 104 14.43 -1.73 -19.29
CA ARG A 104 14.15 -2.97 -18.56
C ARG A 104 15.30 -3.99 -18.65
N ASP A 105 15.84 -4.24 -19.85
CA ASP A 105 16.88 -5.25 -20.05
C ASP A 105 18.24 -4.84 -19.48
N ARG A 106 18.48 -3.52 -19.31
CA ARG A 106 19.67 -3.02 -18.60
C ARG A 106 19.53 -3.18 -17.09
N LEU A 107 18.34 -2.88 -16.56
CA LEU A 107 18.07 -2.89 -15.12
C LEU A 107 17.87 -4.31 -14.56
N TRP A 108 17.34 -5.23 -15.38
CA TRP A 108 17.03 -6.62 -15.04
C TRP A 108 17.57 -7.57 -16.12
N PRO A 109 18.89 -7.85 -16.12
CA PRO A 109 19.52 -8.77 -17.06
C PRO A 109 19.14 -10.25 -16.81
#